data_AF-A0A9P0CQ89-F1
#
_entry.id   AF-A0A9P0CQ89-F1
#
_cell.length_a   1.000
_cell.length_b   1.000
_cell.length_c   1.000
_cell.angle_alpha   90.00
_cell.angle_beta   90.00
_cell.angle_gamma   90.00
#
_symmetry.space_group_name_H-M   'P 1'
#
loop_
_entity.id
_entity.type
_entity.pdbx_description
1 polymer ?
#
loop_
_entity_poly.entity_id
_entity_poly.type
_entity_poly.pdbx_seq_one_letter_code
_entity_poly.pdbx_strand_id
1 'polypeptide(L)'
;MSESENEPSCSNQIAQIKRKKRSANFTPNETILLMSLISDFKNVLENKKTDGVSMQEKNKTWKKITNAFNSACPEGRHRETDSLKKLYDNKKREVRKDKAEERKEVLLTGGGISTKKIRDPAQELILSIVDPLSIVGGTSLYGSDSLPLNNVTIHQDDFSFELENLDDKHESENKTVINEEKKQKIDRCELEETGWKKGSDLLRPISTPLKRPREELPSHSLDDINVRNVNNPIQRPLNRRRPTETVVRSLASNQLAEKYNILADKKNLIADYTLKKIKKEIEQSNEEHNMRMKALKLDIEIKTIDIQIKKQQIHN
;
A
#
# COMPACT_ATOMS: atom_id res chain seq x y z
N MET A 1 47.30 -29.25 -47.03
CA MET A 1 47.24 -27.77 -47.05
C MET A 1 46.14 -27.42 -48.04
N SER A 2 44.95 -26.99 -47.66
CA SER A 2 44.56 -26.31 -46.43
C SER A 2 43.04 -26.46 -46.27
N GLU A 3 42.61 -26.93 -45.11
CA GLU A 3 41.23 -26.78 -44.63
C GLU A 3 40.97 -25.30 -44.38
N SER A 4 39.88 -24.76 -44.93
CA SER A 4 39.37 -23.44 -44.57
C SER A 4 37.97 -23.61 -43.98
N GLU A 5 37.94 -23.62 -42.66
CA GLU A 5 36.74 -23.58 -41.84
C GLU A 5 35.95 -22.29 -42.12
N ASN A 6 34.70 -22.43 -42.56
CA ASN A 6 33.74 -21.33 -42.63
C ASN A 6 32.99 -21.26 -41.29
N GLU A 7 33.43 -20.34 -40.45
CA GLU A 7 32.78 -19.91 -39.20
C GLU A 7 31.30 -19.49 -39.42
N PRO A 8 30.37 -19.87 -38.52
CA PRO A 8 28.97 -19.47 -38.63
C PRO A 8 28.78 -18.00 -38.22
N SER A 9 28.30 -17.21 -39.19
CA SER A 9 27.91 -15.81 -39.01
C SER A 9 26.82 -15.65 -37.93
N CYS A 10 27.21 -15.14 -36.77
CA CYS A 10 26.31 -14.74 -35.69
C CYS A 10 25.48 -13.53 -36.14
N SER A 11 24.26 -13.80 -36.62
CA SER A 11 23.28 -12.78 -36.99
C SER A 11 22.74 -12.07 -35.74
N ASN A 12 23.32 -10.90 -35.45
CA ASN A 12 22.79 -9.92 -34.51
C ASN A 12 21.40 -9.43 -34.97
N GLN A 13 20.33 -10.03 -34.45
CA GLN A 13 18.98 -9.48 -34.57
C GLN A 13 18.81 -8.32 -33.59
N ILE A 14 19.10 -7.10 -34.05
CA ILE A 14 18.70 -5.88 -33.34
C ILE A 14 17.18 -5.79 -33.39
N ALA A 15 16.52 -6.09 -32.28
CA ALA A 15 15.08 -5.89 -32.11
C ALA A 15 14.75 -4.41 -32.39
N GLN A 16 14.10 -4.14 -33.52
CA GLN A 16 13.62 -2.80 -33.85
C GLN A 16 12.57 -2.37 -32.83
N ILE A 17 12.95 -1.52 -31.88
CA ILE A 17 12.02 -0.85 -30.96
C ILE A 17 11.17 0.12 -31.80
N LYS A 18 10.05 -0.38 -32.32
CA LYS A 18 9.07 0.40 -33.08
C LYS A 18 8.46 1.43 -32.12
N ARG A 19 8.83 2.70 -32.26
CA ARG A 19 8.30 3.80 -31.44
C ARG A 19 6.77 3.84 -31.58
N LYS A 20 6.04 3.56 -30.48
CA LYS A 20 4.56 3.65 -30.48
C LYS A 20 4.16 5.10 -30.80
N LYS A 21 3.32 5.28 -31.83
CA LYS A 21 2.69 6.57 -32.10
C LYS A 21 1.82 6.95 -30.89
N ARG A 22 1.83 8.23 -30.50
CA ARG A 22 0.99 8.72 -29.40
C ARG A 22 -0.48 8.46 -29.75
N SER A 23 -1.22 7.87 -28.82
CA SER A 23 -2.67 7.71 -28.97
C SER A 23 -3.35 9.07 -28.89
N ALA A 24 -4.52 9.20 -29.53
CA ALA A 24 -5.35 10.39 -29.41
C ALA A 24 -5.70 10.69 -27.93
N ASN A 25 -5.95 11.95 -27.61
CA ASN A 25 -6.42 12.33 -26.27
C ASN A 25 -7.82 11.78 -26.01
N PHE A 26 -8.20 11.68 -24.74
CA PHE A 26 -9.54 11.28 -24.34
C PHE A 26 -10.47 12.49 -24.31
N THR A 27 -11.70 12.34 -24.81
CA THR A 27 -12.71 13.39 -24.75
C THR A 27 -13.47 13.35 -23.41
N PRO A 28 -14.09 14.45 -22.96
CA PRO A 28 -14.83 14.47 -21.69
C PRO A 28 -15.92 13.39 -21.63
N ASN A 29 -16.63 13.16 -22.75
CA ASN A 29 -17.64 12.12 -22.85
C ASN A 29 -17.02 10.71 -22.74
N GLU A 30 -15.88 10.46 -23.37
CA GLU A 30 -15.12 9.23 -23.20
C GLU A 30 -14.71 9.03 -21.72
N THR A 31 -14.30 10.10 -21.03
CA THR A 31 -13.93 9.99 -19.61
C THR A 31 -15.11 9.65 -18.72
N ILE A 32 -16.27 10.29 -18.93
CA ILE A 32 -17.49 10.03 -18.15
C ILE A 32 -17.98 8.60 -18.38
N LEU A 33 -18.01 8.15 -19.64
CA LEU A 33 -18.39 6.79 -20.01
C LEU A 33 -17.48 5.74 -19.35
N LEU A 34 -16.16 6.00 -19.29
CA LEU A 34 -15.26 5.09 -18.60
C LEU A 34 -15.56 5.03 -17.10
N MET A 35 -15.81 6.17 -16.45
CA MET A 35 -16.09 6.20 -15.02
C MET A 35 -17.41 5.51 -14.67
N SER A 36 -18.46 5.68 -15.49
CA SER A 36 -19.73 4.97 -15.26
C SER A 36 -19.56 3.46 -15.36
N LEU A 37 -18.86 2.97 -16.39
CA LEU A 37 -18.58 1.53 -16.54
C LEU A 37 -17.74 0.96 -15.39
N ILE A 38 -16.79 1.74 -14.86
CA ILE A 38 -15.98 1.31 -13.71
C ILE A 38 -16.82 1.24 -12.43
N SER A 39 -17.79 2.14 -12.27
CA SER A 39 -18.71 2.16 -11.12
C SER A 39 -19.42 0.82 -10.92
N ASP A 40 -19.87 0.21 -12.03
CA ASP A 40 -20.57 -1.08 -12.01
C ASP A 40 -19.67 -2.23 -11.50
N PHE A 41 -18.35 -2.11 -11.67
CA PHE A 41 -17.36 -3.12 -11.28
C PHE A 41 -16.46 -2.69 -10.10
N LYS A 42 -16.88 -1.69 -9.31
CA LYS A 42 -16.06 -1.11 -8.22
C LYS A 42 -15.56 -2.15 -7.22
N ASN A 43 -16.41 -3.12 -6.87
CA ASN A 43 -16.12 -4.15 -5.86
C ASN A 43 -14.91 -5.03 -6.23
N VAL A 44 -14.69 -5.26 -7.53
CA VAL A 44 -13.57 -6.07 -8.02
C VAL A 44 -12.32 -5.21 -8.21
N LEU A 45 -12.48 -4.00 -8.76
CA LEU A 45 -11.37 -3.12 -9.11
C LEU A 45 -10.70 -2.44 -7.91
N GLU A 46 -11.48 -1.97 -6.94
CA GLU A 46 -10.97 -1.30 -5.72
C GLU A 46 -10.75 -2.29 -4.56
N ASN A 47 -10.91 -3.59 -4.79
CA ASN A 47 -10.51 -4.62 -3.82
C ASN A 47 -9.01 -4.52 -3.51
N LYS A 48 -8.63 -4.49 -2.22
CA LYS A 48 -7.23 -4.36 -1.77
C LYS A 48 -6.46 -5.67 -1.76
N LYS A 49 -7.11 -6.81 -2.01
CA LYS A 49 -6.44 -8.11 -2.09
C LYS A 49 -5.46 -8.16 -3.27
N THR A 50 -4.31 -8.79 -3.03
CA THR A 50 -3.17 -8.91 -3.95
C THR A 50 -2.84 -10.35 -4.33
N ASP A 51 -3.74 -11.30 -4.04
CA ASP A 51 -3.60 -12.70 -4.44
C ASP A 51 -3.70 -12.90 -5.95
N GLY A 52 -3.16 -14.02 -6.44
CA GLY A 52 -3.14 -14.34 -7.86
C GLY A 52 -4.54 -14.44 -8.48
N VAL A 53 -5.53 -14.91 -7.72
CA VAL A 53 -6.92 -15.03 -8.19
C VAL A 53 -7.55 -13.65 -8.35
N SER A 54 -7.47 -12.78 -7.34
CA SER A 54 -7.96 -11.39 -7.44
C SER A 54 -7.25 -10.61 -8.57
N MET A 55 -5.95 -10.85 -8.80
CA MET A 55 -5.23 -10.20 -9.91
C MET A 55 -5.77 -10.65 -11.28
N GLN A 56 -6.02 -11.96 -11.46
CA GLN A 56 -6.62 -12.48 -12.68
C GLN A 56 -8.05 -11.96 -12.87
N GLU A 57 -8.83 -11.88 -11.80
CA GLU A 57 -10.19 -11.36 -11.82
C GLU A 57 -10.22 -9.89 -12.24
N LYS A 58 -9.40 -9.03 -11.62
CA LYS A 58 -9.22 -7.63 -12.03
C LYS A 58 -8.87 -7.50 -13.51
N ASN A 59 -7.95 -8.33 -14.00
CA ASN A 59 -7.56 -8.33 -15.41
C ASN A 59 -8.70 -8.76 -16.34
N LYS A 60 -9.50 -9.77 -15.97
CA LYS A 60 -10.70 -10.17 -16.71
C LYS A 60 -11.74 -9.03 -16.74
N THR A 61 -11.97 -8.39 -15.61
CA THR A 61 -12.88 -7.25 -15.47
C THR A 61 -12.45 -6.07 -16.33
N TRP A 62 -11.17 -5.73 -16.35
CA TRP A 62 -10.62 -4.70 -17.24
C TRP A 62 -10.84 -5.02 -18.73
N LYS A 63 -10.72 -6.29 -19.14
CA LYS A 63 -11.04 -6.70 -20.51
C LYS A 63 -12.53 -6.52 -20.82
N LYS A 64 -13.42 -6.88 -19.89
CA LYS A 64 -14.87 -6.66 -20.03
C LYS A 64 -15.20 -5.18 -20.20
N ILE A 65 -14.64 -4.32 -19.35
CA ILE A 65 -14.80 -2.86 -19.43
C ILE A 65 -14.27 -2.32 -20.75
N THR A 66 -13.11 -2.81 -21.22
CA THR A 66 -12.54 -2.40 -22.51
C THR A 66 -13.49 -2.72 -23.66
N ASN A 67 -14.08 -3.92 -23.66
CA ASN A 67 -15.03 -4.32 -24.69
C ASN A 67 -16.31 -3.47 -24.64
N ALA A 68 -16.89 -3.28 -23.45
CA ALA A 68 -18.08 -2.45 -23.26
C ALA A 68 -17.83 -0.99 -23.67
N PHE A 69 -16.68 -0.43 -23.27
CA PHE A 69 -16.25 0.90 -23.65
C PHE A 69 -16.11 1.04 -25.16
N ASN A 70 -15.41 0.11 -25.82
CA ASN A 70 -15.23 0.16 -27.26
C ASN A 70 -16.54 -0.03 -28.04
N SER A 71 -17.49 -0.83 -27.51
CA SER A 71 -18.83 -0.98 -28.12
C SER A 71 -19.73 0.24 -27.94
N ALA A 72 -19.57 0.97 -26.84
CA ALA A 72 -20.38 2.14 -26.50
C ALA A 72 -19.71 3.47 -26.88
N CYS A 73 -18.48 3.43 -27.41
CA CYS A 73 -17.67 4.60 -27.69
C CYS A 73 -18.36 5.48 -28.76
N PRO A 74 -18.78 6.71 -28.43
CA PRO A 74 -19.53 7.58 -29.36
C PRO A 74 -18.73 7.94 -30.62
N GLU A 75 -17.40 7.95 -30.51
CA GLU A 75 -16.49 8.34 -31.58
C GLU A 75 -15.93 7.14 -32.36
N GLY A 76 -16.39 5.92 -32.06
CA GLY A 76 -15.99 4.69 -32.78
C GLY A 76 -14.51 4.32 -32.68
N ARG A 77 -13.75 4.96 -31.77
CA ARG A 77 -12.31 4.70 -31.60
C ARG A 77 -12.07 3.60 -30.57
N HIS A 78 -11.35 2.57 -31.00
CA HIS A 78 -10.94 1.49 -30.10
C HIS A 78 -9.76 1.93 -29.22
N ARG A 79 -9.88 1.68 -27.92
CA ARG A 79 -8.83 1.93 -26.94
C ARG A 79 -8.28 0.60 -26.41
N GLU A 80 -6.97 0.58 -26.18
CA GLU A 80 -6.32 -0.53 -25.48
C GLU A 80 -6.66 -0.48 -23.98
N THR A 81 -6.77 -1.65 -23.35
CA THR A 81 -7.04 -1.79 -21.91
C THR A 81 -6.05 -1.00 -21.05
N ASP A 82 -4.77 -0.99 -21.41
CA ASP A 82 -3.74 -0.28 -20.66
C ASP A 82 -3.92 1.25 -20.71
N SER A 83 -4.46 1.77 -21.81
CA SER A 83 -4.77 3.19 -21.94
C SER A 83 -5.95 3.60 -21.05
N LEU A 84 -6.97 2.74 -20.93
CA LEU A 84 -8.12 2.95 -20.05
C LEU A 84 -7.70 2.86 -18.57
N LYS A 85 -6.87 1.87 -18.21
CA LYS A 85 -6.27 1.75 -16.87
C LYS A 85 -5.52 3.03 -16.48
N LYS A 86 -4.63 3.50 -17.37
CA LYS A 86 -3.87 4.74 -17.15
C LYS A 86 -4.76 5.96 -17.00
N LEU A 87 -5.82 6.09 -17.80
CA LEU A 87 -6.77 7.19 -17.68
C LEU A 87 -7.43 7.18 -16.29
N TYR A 88 -7.90 6.01 -15.84
CA TYR A 88 -8.50 5.86 -14.52
C TYR A 88 -7.52 6.21 -13.40
N ASP A 89 -6.29 5.69 -13.44
CA ASP A 89 -5.28 5.98 -12.43
C ASP A 89 -4.89 7.47 -12.39
N ASN A 90 -4.77 8.11 -13.56
CA ASN A 90 -4.52 9.54 -13.66
C ASN A 90 -5.66 10.35 -13.05
N LYS A 91 -6.92 9.98 -13.31
CA LYS A 91 -8.06 10.70 -12.78
C LYS A 91 -8.23 10.48 -11.27
N LYS A 92 -7.91 9.29 -10.75
CA LYS A 92 -7.78 9.06 -9.30
C LYS A 92 -6.72 9.98 -8.67
N ARG A 93 -5.57 10.13 -9.33
CA ARG A 93 -4.49 11.01 -8.86
C ARG A 93 -4.92 12.48 -8.86
N GLU A 94 -5.62 12.92 -9.90
CA GLU A 94 -6.19 14.26 -10.02
C GLU A 94 -7.16 14.55 -8.86
N VAL A 95 -8.12 13.66 -8.61
CA VAL A 95 -9.09 13.81 -7.51
C VAL A 95 -8.41 13.88 -6.14
N ARG A 96 -7.40 13.04 -5.88
CA ARG A 96 -6.63 13.11 -4.62
C ARG A 96 -5.89 14.44 -4.48
N LYS A 97 -5.31 14.95 -5.57
CA LYS A 97 -4.61 16.23 -5.58
C LYS A 97 -5.58 17.38 -5.29
N ASP A 98 -6.73 17.41 -5.95
CA ASP A 98 -7.74 18.45 -5.77
C ASP A 98 -8.29 18.43 -4.35
N LYS A 99 -8.54 17.25 -3.77
CA LYS A 99 -8.94 17.12 -2.37
C LYS A 99 -7.86 17.56 -1.38
N ALA A 100 -6.60 17.27 -1.66
CA ALA A 100 -5.49 17.74 -0.82
C ALA A 100 -5.33 19.27 -0.90
N GLU A 101 -5.53 19.86 -2.09
CA GLU A 101 -5.51 21.31 -2.29
C GLU A 101 -6.68 21.99 -1.56
N GLU A 102 -7.91 21.46 -1.68
CA GLU A 102 -9.08 21.90 -0.91
C GLU A 102 -8.80 21.89 0.60
N ARG A 103 -8.20 20.81 1.10
CA ARG A 103 -7.85 20.68 2.52
C ARG A 103 -6.78 21.70 2.94
N LYS A 104 -5.80 21.96 2.08
CA LYS A 104 -4.76 22.98 2.31
C LYS A 104 -5.35 24.38 2.34
N GLU A 105 -6.27 24.71 1.42
CA GLU A 105 -6.93 26.01 1.39
C GLU A 105 -7.70 26.30 2.68
N VAL A 106 -8.41 25.30 3.22
CA VAL A 106 -9.14 25.42 4.49
C VAL A 106 -8.21 25.71 5.68
N LEU A 107 -6.98 25.18 5.66
CA LEU A 107 -6.00 25.36 6.73
C LEU A 107 -5.24 26.70 6.66
N LEU A 108 -5.35 27.45 5.56
CA LEU A 108 -4.69 28.76 5.43
C LEU A 108 -5.46 29.81 6.24
N THR A 109 -4.85 30.32 7.31
CA THR A 109 -5.45 31.27 8.28
C THR A 109 -5.43 32.74 7.84
N GLY A 110 -5.30 33.01 6.53
CA GLY A 110 -5.10 34.37 5.99
C GLY A 110 -6.38 35.14 5.62
N GLY A 111 -7.57 34.62 5.90
CA GLY A 111 -8.85 35.30 5.60
C GLY A 111 -9.19 35.46 4.11
N GLY A 112 -8.45 34.80 3.21
CA GLY A 112 -8.74 34.79 1.78
C GLY A 112 -9.95 33.93 1.42
N ILE A 113 -10.67 34.32 0.37
CA ILE A 113 -11.79 33.54 -0.17
C ILE A 113 -11.23 32.24 -0.76
N SER A 114 -11.61 31.08 -0.21
CA SER A 114 -11.31 29.78 -0.84
C SER A 114 -12.08 29.69 -2.16
N THR A 115 -11.35 29.56 -3.26
CA THR A 115 -11.94 29.35 -4.58
C THR A 115 -12.24 27.87 -4.76
N LYS A 116 -13.41 27.42 -4.30
CA LYS A 116 -13.88 26.06 -4.57
C LYS A 116 -13.92 25.84 -6.08
N LYS A 117 -13.04 25.00 -6.61
CA LYS A 117 -13.06 24.59 -8.01
C LYS A 117 -14.35 23.81 -8.27
N ILE A 118 -15.07 24.20 -9.32
CA ILE A 118 -16.22 23.43 -9.82
C ILE A 118 -15.68 22.06 -10.25
N ARG A 119 -16.26 20.99 -9.70
CA ARG A 119 -15.84 19.62 -10.02
C ARG A 119 -16.40 19.21 -11.37
N ASP A 120 -15.59 18.52 -12.15
CA ASP A 120 -16.02 17.86 -13.38
C ASP A 120 -16.89 16.63 -13.03
N PRO A 121 -18.00 16.35 -13.73
CA PRO A 121 -18.83 15.16 -13.47
C PRO A 121 -18.04 13.86 -13.40
N ALA A 122 -16.96 13.71 -14.17
CA ALA A 122 -16.09 12.52 -14.08
C ALA A 122 -15.35 12.43 -12.73
N GLN A 123 -15.03 13.56 -12.09
CA GLN A 123 -14.41 13.59 -10.76
C GLN A 123 -15.41 13.18 -9.66
N GLU A 124 -16.68 13.59 -9.78
CA GLU A 124 -17.73 13.20 -8.84
C GLU A 124 -17.97 11.69 -8.86
N LEU A 125 -17.99 11.08 -10.06
CA LEU A 125 -18.08 9.63 -10.19
C LEU A 125 -16.92 8.92 -9.48
N ILE A 126 -15.69 9.40 -9.62
CA ILE A 126 -14.52 8.78 -8.95
C ILE A 126 -14.62 8.88 -7.44
N LEU A 127 -15.11 10.00 -6.91
CA LEU A 127 -15.31 10.15 -5.46
C LEU A 127 -16.33 9.13 -4.92
N SER A 128 -17.30 8.72 -5.74
CA SER A 128 -18.27 7.67 -5.37
C SER A 128 -17.70 6.24 -5.48
N ILE A 129 -16.69 6.03 -6.32
CA ILE A 129 -16.10 4.71 -6.59
C ILE A 129 -14.99 4.38 -5.60
N VAL A 130 -14.13 5.35 -5.30
CA VAL A 130 -12.90 5.15 -4.52
C VAL A 130 -13.17 5.30 -3.03
N ASP A 131 -12.53 4.44 -2.23
CA ASP A 131 -12.55 4.52 -0.77
C ASP A 131 -12.27 5.96 -0.26
N PRO A 132 -13.19 6.57 0.51
CA PRO A 132 -13.01 7.93 1.03
C PRO A 132 -11.72 8.08 1.85
N LEU A 133 -11.35 7.04 2.61
CA LEU A 133 -10.13 7.02 3.41
C LEU A 133 -8.85 7.09 2.56
N SER A 134 -8.88 6.54 1.33
CA SER A 134 -7.75 6.65 0.39
C SER A 134 -7.62 8.06 -0.20
N ILE A 135 -8.67 8.88 -0.15
CA ILE A 135 -8.70 10.22 -0.74
C ILE A 135 -8.39 11.28 0.32
N VAL A 136 -9.11 11.25 1.44
CA VAL A 136 -9.01 12.26 2.50
C VAL A 136 -7.83 11.97 3.45
N GLY A 137 -7.41 10.71 3.53
CA GLY A 137 -6.47 10.22 4.52
C GLY A 137 -7.12 10.06 5.90
N GLY A 138 -6.46 9.32 6.80
CA GLY A 138 -6.91 9.20 8.18
C GLY A 138 -6.79 10.53 8.92
N THR A 139 -7.80 10.88 9.71
CA THR A 139 -7.73 12.01 10.64
C THR A 139 -6.90 11.61 11.86
N SER A 140 -5.80 12.33 12.12
CA SER A 140 -5.04 12.14 13.37
C SER A 140 -5.71 12.90 14.51
N LEU A 141 -6.10 12.18 15.56
CA LEU A 141 -6.68 12.76 16.79
C LEU A 141 -5.69 13.63 17.57
N TYR A 142 -4.40 13.45 17.33
CA TYR A 142 -3.32 14.16 18.02
C TYR A 142 -2.54 15.12 17.11
N GLY A 143 -3.00 15.31 15.87
CA GLY A 143 -2.39 16.24 14.92
C GLY A 143 -2.92 17.66 15.10
N SER A 144 -2.02 18.64 15.09
CA SER A 144 -2.36 20.08 15.13
C SER A 144 -3.21 20.55 13.94
N ASP A 145 -3.30 19.73 12.87
CA ASP A 145 -4.00 20.03 11.62
C ASP A 145 -5.36 19.29 11.50
N SER A 146 -5.96 18.90 12.63
CA SER A 146 -7.28 18.27 12.64
C SER A 146 -8.35 19.30 12.31
N LEU A 147 -8.99 19.13 11.15
CA LEU A 147 -10.11 19.98 10.74
C LEU A 147 -11.39 19.56 11.49
N PRO A 148 -12.19 20.51 12.00
CA PRO A 148 -13.48 20.20 12.58
C PRO A 148 -14.40 19.60 11.49
N LEU A 149 -14.97 18.46 11.83
CA LEU A 149 -15.75 17.59 10.95
C LEU A 149 -17.08 18.29 10.57
N ASN A 150 -17.19 18.78 9.34
CA ASN A 150 -18.49 19.14 8.76
C ASN A 150 -18.89 18.10 7.71
N ASN A 151 -19.84 17.25 8.12
CA ASN A 151 -20.71 16.38 7.33
C ASN A 151 -20.06 15.32 6.42
N VAL A 152 -19.36 14.36 7.03
CA VAL A 152 -19.38 12.99 6.51
C VAL A 152 -20.44 12.24 7.30
N THR A 153 -21.63 12.08 6.73
CA THR A 153 -22.57 11.05 7.19
C THR A 153 -21.92 9.72 6.88
N ILE A 154 -21.19 9.18 7.85
CA ILE A 154 -20.83 7.78 7.88
C ILE A 154 -22.15 7.08 8.16
N HIS A 155 -22.83 6.59 7.13
CA HIS A 155 -23.91 5.63 7.31
C HIS A 155 -23.30 4.43 8.02
N GLN A 156 -23.73 4.23 9.26
CA GLN A 156 -23.14 3.33 10.23
C GLN A 156 -23.65 1.89 10.06
N ASP A 157 -24.27 1.58 8.91
CA ASP A 157 -25.15 0.42 8.77
C ASP A 157 -24.65 -0.69 7.82
N ASP A 158 -23.49 -0.56 7.15
CA ASP A 158 -23.05 -1.59 6.17
C ASP A 158 -21.79 -2.39 6.57
N PHE A 159 -21.33 -2.30 7.82
CA PHE A 159 -20.30 -3.20 8.35
C PHE A 159 -20.91 -4.36 9.14
N SER A 160 -21.73 -5.17 8.47
CA SER A 160 -22.07 -6.52 8.94
C SER A 160 -20.83 -7.40 8.79
N PHE A 161 -20.07 -7.56 9.88
CA PHE A 161 -19.10 -8.63 10.02
C PHE A 161 -19.85 -9.93 10.27
N GLU A 162 -20.19 -10.61 9.19
CA GLU A 162 -20.79 -11.94 9.22
C GLU A 162 -19.69 -12.94 9.60
N LEU A 163 -19.58 -13.20 10.90
CA LEU A 163 -18.76 -14.28 11.44
C LEU A 163 -19.53 -15.58 11.20
N GLU A 164 -19.23 -16.25 10.10
CA GLU A 164 -19.77 -17.58 9.80
C GLU A 164 -19.19 -18.58 10.82
N ASN A 165 -20.07 -19.05 11.71
CA ASN A 165 -19.77 -20.12 12.66
C ASN A 165 -19.56 -21.43 11.88
N LEU A 166 -18.35 -21.99 11.96
CA LEU A 166 -18.10 -23.39 11.64
C LEU A 166 -17.71 -24.11 12.93
N ASP A 167 -18.70 -24.82 13.49
CA ASP A 167 -18.51 -25.76 14.58
C ASP A 167 -17.65 -26.96 14.14
N ASP A 168 -16.62 -27.20 14.95
CA ASP A 168 -16.06 -28.47 15.43
C ASP A 168 -16.00 -29.72 14.53
N LYS A 169 -14.77 -30.21 14.36
CA LYS A 169 -14.33 -31.56 14.80
C LYS A 169 -12.84 -31.76 14.56
N HIS A 170 -12.03 -31.80 15.63
CA HIS A 170 -11.30 -33.00 16.04
C HIS A 170 -10.37 -32.72 17.24
N GLU A 171 -10.89 -33.16 18.38
CA GLU A 171 -10.27 -33.88 19.49
C GLU A 171 -8.73 -34.01 19.56
N SER A 172 -8.26 -33.65 20.75
CA SER A 172 -6.93 -33.77 21.32
C SER A 172 -6.33 -35.18 21.29
N GLU A 173 -5.01 -35.28 21.14
CA GLU A 173 -4.20 -36.18 21.97
C GLU A 173 -2.76 -35.64 22.11
N ASN A 174 -2.43 -35.15 23.31
CA ASN A 174 -1.06 -34.93 23.76
C ASN A 174 -0.45 -36.28 24.17
N LYS A 175 0.66 -36.69 23.54
CA LYS A 175 1.61 -37.65 24.13
C LYS A 175 3.04 -37.17 23.93
N THR A 176 3.66 -36.82 25.05
CA THR A 176 5.09 -36.64 25.23
C THR A 176 5.83 -37.97 25.09
N VAL A 177 6.82 -38.06 24.21
CA VAL A 177 7.93 -39.04 24.32
C VAL A 177 9.23 -38.38 23.84
N ILE A 178 10.26 -38.52 24.66
CA ILE A 178 11.65 -38.06 24.50
C ILE A 178 12.46 -39.08 23.67
N ASN A 179 13.50 -38.58 22.96
CA ASN A 179 14.60 -39.29 22.26
C ASN A 179 14.20 -40.09 20.99
N GLU A 180 14.97 -40.15 19.90
CA GLU A 180 16.41 -40.08 19.72
C GLU A 180 16.79 -39.78 18.25
N GLU A 181 18.06 -39.45 18.05
CA GLU A 181 18.79 -39.06 16.84
C GLU A 181 18.48 -39.87 15.56
N LYS A 182 18.26 -39.18 14.42
CA LYS A 182 18.85 -39.54 13.11
C LYS A 182 19.05 -38.31 12.21
N LYS A 183 20.31 -37.94 12.00
CA LYS A 183 20.76 -37.08 10.89
C LYS A 183 20.52 -37.82 9.57
N GLN A 184 19.90 -37.18 8.59
CA GLN A 184 20.22 -37.38 7.18
C GLN A 184 19.81 -36.20 6.30
N LYS A 185 20.83 -35.76 5.54
CA LYS A 185 20.94 -34.77 4.47
C LYS A 185 19.66 -34.22 3.83
N ILE A 186 19.56 -32.89 3.82
CA ILE A 186 18.86 -32.16 2.76
C ILE A 186 19.94 -31.38 2.00
N ASP A 187 20.07 -31.70 0.71
CA ASP A 187 21.02 -31.10 -0.21
C ASP A 187 20.77 -29.61 -0.35
N ARG A 188 21.80 -28.83 -0.04
CA ARG A 188 21.88 -27.40 -0.27
C ARG A 188 22.21 -27.21 -1.75
N CYS A 189 21.23 -26.77 -2.55
CA CYS A 189 21.49 -26.27 -3.89
C CYS A 189 22.56 -25.17 -3.83
N GLU A 190 23.62 -25.36 -4.61
CA GLU A 190 24.68 -24.39 -4.87
C GLU A 190 24.06 -23.12 -5.46
N LEU A 191 24.07 -22.04 -4.69
CA LEU A 191 23.94 -20.70 -5.25
C LEU A 191 25.27 -20.38 -5.93
N GLU A 192 25.29 -20.44 -7.26
CA GLU A 192 26.33 -19.78 -8.03
C GLU A 192 26.44 -18.33 -7.56
N GLU A 193 27.64 -17.95 -7.10
CA GLU A 193 27.95 -16.58 -6.73
C GLU A 193 27.74 -15.69 -7.96
N THR A 194 26.61 -14.98 -8.00
CA THR A 194 26.43 -13.90 -8.96
C THR A 194 27.49 -12.83 -8.63
N GLY A 195 28.59 -12.87 -9.38
CA GLY A 195 29.69 -11.93 -9.28
C GLY A 195 29.18 -10.51 -9.53
N TRP A 196 28.94 -9.77 -8.45
CA TRP A 196 28.74 -8.32 -8.52
C TRP A 196 29.97 -7.72 -9.21
N LYS A 197 29.79 -7.21 -10.43
CA LYS A 197 30.89 -6.56 -11.16
C LYS A 197 31.47 -5.44 -10.30
N LYS A 198 32.79 -5.46 -10.09
CA LYS A 198 33.53 -4.37 -9.45
C LYS A 198 33.26 -3.08 -10.23
N GLY A 199 33.06 -1.97 -9.51
CA GLY A 199 32.66 -0.66 -10.06
C GLY A 199 33.64 0.01 -11.04
N SER A 200 34.63 -0.70 -11.57
CA SER A 200 35.56 -0.24 -12.61
C SER A 200 35.00 -0.37 -14.03
N ASP A 201 33.88 -1.07 -14.22
CA ASP A 201 33.34 -1.38 -15.57
C ASP A 201 32.18 -0.47 -15.99
N LEU A 202 31.98 0.66 -15.30
CA LEU A 202 31.01 1.66 -15.75
C LEU A 202 31.59 2.41 -16.95
N LEU A 203 30.94 2.28 -18.10
CA LEU A 203 31.16 3.15 -19.25
C LEU A 203 31.02 4.62 -18.80
N ARG A 204 31.94 5.46 -19.30
CA ARG A 204 32.18 6.87 -18.93
C ARG A 204 30.90 7.67 -18.60
N PRO A 205 30.95 8.64 -17.66
CA PRO A 205 29.77 9.38 -17.26
C PRO A 205 29.14 10.13 -18.45
N ILE A 206 27.89 9.80 -18.75
CA ILE A 206 27.02 10.54 -19.69
C ILE A 206 26.51 11.78 -18.95
N SER A 207 27.39 12.74 -18.71
CA SER A 207 26.95 14.07 -18.32
C SER A 207 27.98 15.08 -18.78
N THR A 208 27.55 15.99 -19.66
CA THR A 208 28.29 17.22 -19.94
C THR A 208 28.44 18.01 -18.64
N PRO A 209 29.64 18.45 -18.24
CA PRO A 209 29.79 19.27 -17.05
C PRO A 209 29.02 20.60 -17.20
N LEU A 210 28.28 21.00 -16.16
CA LEU A 210 27.63 22.31 -16.12
C LEU A 210 28.68 23.41 -16.30
N LYS A 211 28.58 24.17 -17.40
CA LYS A 211 29.38 25.38 -17.63
C LYS A 211 28.86 26.45 -16.67
N ARG A 212 29.66 26.85 -15.69
CA ARG A 212 29.35 28.05 -14.90
C ARG A 212 29.52 29.28 -15.79
N PRO A 213 28.64 30.29 -15.72
CA PRO A 213 28.88 31.55 -16.42
C PRO A 213 30.19 32.16 -15.94
N ARG A 214 31.02 32.59 -16.88
CA ARG A 214 32.24 33.34 -16.59
C ARG A 214 31.82 34.75 -16.22
N GLU A 215 31.93 35.12 -14.96
CA GLU A 215 31.93 36.53 -14.56
C GLU A 215 33.25 37.13 -15.05
N GLU A 216 33.16 37.99 -16.07
CA GLU A 216 34.28 38.83 -16.46
C GLU A 216 34.30 40.05 -15.53
N LEU A 217 35.37 40.19 -14.76
CA LEU A 217 35.68 41.42 -14.02
C LEU A 217 37.03 41.98 -14.49
N PRO A 218 37.20 43.31 -14.44
CA PRO A 218 38.01 44.06 -15.38
C PRO A 218 39.51 44.04 -15.07
N SER A 219 40.29 44.20 -16.14
CA SER A 219 41.74 44.35 -16.18
C SER A 219 42.27 45.49 -15.31
N HIS A 220 43.28 45.21 -14.49
CA HIS A 220 44.32 46.18 -14.15
C HIS A 220 45.70 45.53 -14.08
N SER A 221 46.60 46.14 -14.83
CA SER A 221 48.05 45.90 -14.95
C SER A 221 48.80 46.14 -13.64
N LEU A 222 49.91 45.44 -13.44
CA LEU A 222 51.24 46.04 -13.38
C LEU A 222 52.32 44.94 -13.32
N ASP A 223 53.45 45.30 -13.89
CA ASP A 223 54.57 44.47 -14.31
C ASP A 223 55.48 43.96 -13.17
N ASP A 224 56.22 42.92 -13.55
CA ASP A 224 57.63 42.65 -13.30
C ASP A 224 58.09 41.50 -12.38
N ILE A 225 59.15 40.87 -12.90
CA ILE A 225 60.17 39.99 -12.31
C ILE A 225 60.05 38.46 -12.55
N ASN A 226 60.58 38.06 -13.71
CA ASN A 226 61.76 37.18 -13.89
C ASN A 226 61.74 35.70 -13.39
N VAL A 227 61.62 34.79 -14.38
CA VAL A 227 62.47 33.60 -14.62
C VAL A 227 62.77 32.64 -13.45
N ARG A 228 62.11 31.47 -13.45
CA ARG A 228 62.76 30.15 -13.63
C ARG A 228 61.77 28.99 -13.61
N ASN A 229 61.85 28.22 -14.69
CA ASN A 229 61.36 26.85 -14.82
C ASN A 229 62.09 25.93 -13.82
N VAL A 230 61.51 24.75 -13.61
CA VAL A 230 62.05 23.51 -13.02
C VAL A 230 61.45 23.12 -11.66
N ASN A 231 60.61 22.08 -11.73
CA ASN A 231 60.25 21.07 -10.72
C ASN A 231 59.34 21.50 -9.56
N ASN A 232 58.07 21.08 -9.63
CA ASN A 232 57.36 20.66 -8.42
C ASN A 232 56.47 19.43 -8.69
N PRO A 233 56.60 18.35 -7.90
CA PRO A 233 55.85 17.12 -8.12
C PRO A 233 54.39 17.27 -7.68
N ILE A 234 53.50 16.60 -8.42
CA ILE A 234 52.07 16.46 -8.16
C ILE A 234 51.87 15.98 -6.71
N GLN A 235 51.36 16.85 -5.84
CA GLN A 235 50.96 16.47 -4.49
C GLN A 235 49.72 15.57 -4.58
N ARG A 236 49.88 14.29 -4.23
CA ARG A 236 48.76 13.36 -4.05
C ARG A 236 47.97 13.75 -2.80
N PRO A 237 46.63 13.69 -2.81
CA PRO A 237 45.83 14.05 -1.64
C PRO A 237 46.11 13.07 -0.48
N LEU A 238 46.42 13.63 0.69
CA LEU A 238 46.66 12.89 1.92
C LEU A 238 45.44 12.02 2.26
N ASN A 239 45.71 10.73 2.49
CA ASN A 239 44.75 9.76 3.02
C ASN A 239 44.07 10.33 4.28
N ARG A 240 42.78 10.67 4.18
CA ARG A 240 41.93 10.89 5.36
C ARG A 240 41.78 9.54 6.07
N ARG A 241 42.65 9.29 7.06
CA ARG A 241 42.46 8.18 8.00
C ARG A 241 41.16 8.43 8.77
N ARG A 242 40.26 7.43 8.81
CA ARG A 242 39.13 7.40 9.76
C ARG A 242 39.69 7.43 11.18
N PRO A 243 39.09 8.17 12.12
CA PRO A 243 39.42 8.01 13.54
C PRO A 243 38.94 6.63 13.99
N THR A 244 39.89 5.73 14.24
CA THR A 244 39.66 4.42 14.87
C THR A 244 39.73 4.59 16.38
N GLU A 245 38.69 5.20 16.96
CA GLU A 245 38.42 5.15 18.41
C GLU A 245 37.02 5.70 18.68
N THR A 246 36.00 5.04 18.13
CA THR A 246 34.66 5.13 18.71
C THR A 246 34.52 3.93 19.63
N VAL A 247 34.76 4.15 20.93
CA VAL A 247 34.35 3.22 21.96
C VAL A 247 32.84 3.03 21.81
N VAL A 248 32.43 1.90 21.22
CA VAL A 248 31.02 1.54 21.10
C VAL A 248 30.53 1.26 22.52
N ARG A 249 29.95 2.29 23.16
CA ARG A 249 29.28 2.15 24.46
C ARG A 249 28.11 1.18 24.25
N SER A 250 28.13 0.03 24.93
CA SER A 250 27.14 -1.03 24.72
C SER A 250 25.72 -0.49 24.93
N LEU A 251 24.82 -0.81 24.00
CA LEU A 251 23.44 -0.29 23.97
C LEU A 251 22.58 -0.75 25.17
N ALA A 252 23.10 -1.66 26.00
CA ALA A 252 22.40 -2.27 27.12
C ALA A 252 22.23 -1.34 28.34
N SER A 253 22.97 -0.24 28.44
CA SER A 253 22.87 0.73 29.55
C SER A 253 22.42 2.13 29.10
N ASN A 254 21.72 2.20 27.97
CA ASN A 254 21.21 3.47 27.47
C ASN A 254 19.87 3.79 28.15
N GLN A 255 19.75 4.93 28.82
CA GLN A 255 18.52 5.42 29.49
C GLN A 255 17.29 5.37 28.58
N LEU A 256 17.51 5.40 27.26
CA LEU A 256 16.49 5.23 26.25
C LEU A 256 15.88 3.81 26.25
N ALA A 257 16.70 2.76 26.37
CA ALA A 257 16.23 1.37 26.41
C ALA A 257 15.36 1.11 27.65
N GLU A 258 15.74 1.67 28.81
CA GLU A 258 14.96 1.58 30.04
C GLU A 258 13.58 2.24 29.88
N LYS A 259 13.51 3.42 29.24
CA LYS A 259 12.23 4.08 28.93
C LYS A 259 11.33 3.22 28.03
N TYR A 260 11.91 2.52 27.05
CA TYR A 260 11.15 1.62 26.19
C TYR A 260 10.62 0.40 26.94
N ASN A 261 11.41 -0.18 27.86
CA ASN A 261 10.96 -1.28 28.70
C ASN A 261 9.79 -0.85 29.60
N ILE A 262 9.91 0.29 30.29
CA ILE A 262 8.83 0.85 31.12
C ILE A 262 7.57 1.10 30.28
N LEU A 263 7.72 1.59 29.05
CA LEU A 263 6.59 1.81 28.16
C LEU A 263 5.94 0.48 27.74
N ALA A 264 6.73 -0.56 27.46
CA ALA A 264 6.23 -1.89 27.14
C ALA A 264 5.44 -2.48 28.32
N ASP A 265 5.96 -2.38 29.54
CA ASP A 265 5.29 -2.86 30.75
C ASP A 265 3.95 -2.15 30.97
N LYS A 266 3.90 -0.81 30.80
CA LYS A 266 2.66 -0.05 30.87
C LYS A 266 1.64 -0.48 29.82
N LYS A 267 2.08 -0.78 28.60
CA LYS A 267 1.20 -1.28 27.53
C LYS A 267 0.65 -2.66 27.85
N ASN A 268 1.49 -3.55 28.38
CA ASN A 268 1.08 -4.89 28.80
C ASN A 268 0.05 -4.81 29.94
N LEU A 269 0.26 -3.96 30.95
CA LEU A 269 -0.70 -3.75 32.03
C LEU A 269 -2.07 -3.26 31.53
N ILE A 270 -2.08 -2.33 30.57
CA ILE A 270 -3.32 -1.85 29.96
C ILE A 270 -4.02 -2.98 29.21
N ALA A 271 -3.27 -3.78 28.43
CA ALA A 271 -3.82 -4.92 27.70
C ALA A 271 -4.38 -6.00 28.64
N ASP A 272 -3.71 -6.29 29.76
CA ASP A 272 -4.20 -7.24 30.76
C ASP A 272 -5.49 -6.74 31.42
N TYR A 273 -5.57 -5.44 31.72
CA TYR A 273 -6.77 -4.82 32.26
C TYR A 273 -7.95 -4.89 31.27
N THR A 274 -7.72 -4.58 29.99
CA THR A 274 -8.79 -4.67 28.97
C THR A 274 -9.25 -6.11 28.77
N LEU A 275 -8.32 -7.08 28.73
CA LEU A 275 -8.66 -8.50 28.67
C LEU A 275 -9.48 -8.95 29.88
N LYS A 276 -9.09 -8.51 31.09
CA LYS A 276 -9.84 -8.82 32.31
C LYS A 276 -11.24 -8.22 32.29
N LYS A 277 -11.39 -6.99 31.77
CA LYS A 277 -12.69 -6.32 31.61
C LYS A 277 -13.58 -7.10 30.64
N ILE A 278 -13.07 -7.44 29.46
CA ILE A 278 -13.80 -8.20 28.43
C ILE A 278 -14.22 -9.58 28.96
N LYS A 279 -13.32 -10.28 29.67
CA LYS A 279 -13.64 -11.57 30.29
C LYS A 279 -14.82 -11.47 31.25
N LYS A 280 -14.85 -10.42 32.08
CA LYS A 280 -15.95 -10.17 33.01
C LYS A 280 -17.26 -9.85 32.27
N GLU A 281 -17.20 -9.06 31.20
CA GLU A 281 -18.37 -8.75 30.36
C GLU A 281 -18.93 -10.03 29.70
N ILE A 282 -18.07 -10.92 29.21
CA ILE A 282 -18.47 -12.23 28.65
C ILE A 282 -19.09 -13.12 29.73
N GLU A 283 -18.50 -13.17 30.92
CA GLU A 283 -19.01 -13.96 32.05
C GLU A 283 -20.42 -13.51 32.45
N GLN A 284 -20.64 -12.21 32.58
CA GLN A 284 -21.96 -11.64 32.85
C GLN A 284 -22.96 -11.97 31.75
N SER A 285 -22.57 -11.82 30.48
CA SER A 285 -23.43 -12.17 29.34
C SER A 285 -23.83 -13.65 29.34
N ASN A 286 -22.89 -14.54 29.68
CA ASN A 286 -23.15 -15.98 29.80
C ASN A 286 -24.12 -16.30 30.96
N GLU A 287 -23.96 -15.64 32.10
CA GLU A 287 -24.88 -15.78 33.24
C GLU A 287 -26.29 -15.31 32.88
N GLU A 288 -26.42 -14.14 32.25
CA GLU A 288 -27.69 -13.60 31.76
C GLU A 288 -28.36 -14.55 30.76
N HIS A 289 -27.58 -15.07 29.80
CA HIS A 289 -28.06 -16.04 28.84
C HIS A 289 -28.56 -17.31 29.51
N ASN A 290 -27.81 -17.85 30.48
CA ASN A 290 -28.21 -19.06 31.22
C ASN A 290 -29.52 -18.84 31.99
N MET A 291 -29.67 -17.69 32.66
CA MET A 291 -30.90 -17.35 33.37
C MET A 291 -32.09 -17.21 32.41
N ARG A 292 -31.88 -16.57 31.25
CA ARG A 292 -32.90 -16.47 30.20
C ARG A 292 -33.32 -17.85 29.67
N MET A 293 -32.37 -18.75 29.46
CA MET A 293 -32.65 -20.12 29.01
C MET A 293 -33.44 -20.92 30.07
N LYS A 294 -33.12 -20.76 31.36
CA LYS A 294 -33.90 -21.37 32.44
C LYS A 294 -35.34 -20.84 32.48
N ALA A 295 -35.52 -19.52 32.34
CA ALA A 295 -36.84 -18.92 32.31
C ALA A 295 -37.70 -19.45 31.14
N LEU A 296 -37.12 -19.54 29.94
CA LEU A 296 -37.81 -20.10 28.78
C LEU A 296 -38.18 -21.58 28.96
N LYS A 297 -37.33 -22.38 29.60
CA LYS A 297 -37.64 -23.78 29.90
C LYS A 297 -38.86 -23.91 30.82
N LEU A 298 -38.93 -23.10 31.87
CA LEU A 298 -40.08 -23.06 32.78
C LEU A 298 -41.35 -22.60 32.05
N ASP A 299 -41.26 -21.60 31.17
CA ASP A 299 -42.40 -21.12 30.38
C ASP A 299 -42.93 -22.20 29.42
N ILE A 300 -42.03 -22.97 28.79
CA ILE A 300 -42.41 -24.14 27.98
C ILE A 300 -43.12 -25.17 28.87
N GLU A 301 -42.59 -25.48 30.05
CA GLU A 301 -43.18 -26.46 30.98
C GLU A 301 -44.60 -26.04 31.42
N ILE A 302 -44.78 -24.77 31.80
CA ILE A 302 -46.11 -24.20 32.14
C ILE A 302 -47.07 -24.38 30.96
N LYS A 303 -46.66 -23.99 29.75
CA LYS A 303 -47.50 -24.14 28.55
C LYS A 303 -47.85 -25.59 28.25
N THR A 304 -46.94 -26.54 28.51
CA THR A 304 -47.23 -27.97 28.30
C THR A 304 -48.28 -28.49 29.28
N ILE A 305 -48.21 -28.07 30.55
CA ILE A 305 -49.20 -28.42 31.57
C ILE A 305 -50.57 -27.82 31.21
N ASP A 306 -50.61 -26.56 30.78
CA ASP A 306 -51.86 -25.92 30.33
C ASP A 306 -52.51 -26.66 29.16
N ILE A 307 -51.71 -27.11 28.20
CA ILE A 307 -52.19 -27.91 27.07
C ILE A 307 -52.75 -29.26 27.57
N GLN A 308 -52.10 -29.91 28.54
CA GLN A 308 -52.59 -31.16 29.12
C GLN A 308 -53.92 -30.98 29.86
N ILE A 309 -54.04 -29.92 30.67
CA ILE A 309 -55.28 -29.59 31.39
C ILE A 309 -56.43 -29.34 30.40
N LYS A 310 -56.19 -28.53 29.36
CA LYS A 310 -57.19 -28.28 28.31
C LYS A 310 -57.62 -29.55 27.59
N LYS A 311 -56.70 -30.47 27.31
CA LYS A 311 -57.03 -31.77 26.70
C LYS A 311 -57.90 -32.64 27.61
N GLN A 312 -57.60 -32.67 28.91
CA GLN A 312 -58.42 -33.41 29.88
C GLN A 312 -59.83 -32.84 30.02
N GLN A 313 -59.99 -31.50 29.95
CA GLN A 313 -61.30 -30.85 29.97
C GLN A 313 -62.16 -31.10 28.73
N ILE A 314 -61.55 -31.43 27.57
CA ILE A 314 -62.28 -31.76 26.35
C ILE A 314 -62.79 -33.22 26.36
N HIS A 315 -62.19 -34.08 27.19
CA HIS A 315 -62.50 -35.52 27.23
C HIS A 315 -63.48 -35.91 28.36
N ASN A 316 -63.82 -34.98 29.25
CA ASN A 316 -64.89 -35.11 30.26
C ASN A 316 -66.13 -34.33 29.80
#